data_AF-A0A835T371-F1
#
_entry.id   AF-A0A835T371-F1
#
_cell.length_a   1.000
_cell.length_b   1.000
_cell.length_c   1.000
_cell.angle_alpha   90.00
_cell.angle_beta   90.00
_cell.angle_gamma   90.00
#
_symmetry.space_group_name_H-M   'P 1'
#
loop_
_entity.id
_entity.type
_entity.pdbx_description
1 polymer ?
#
loop_
_entity_poly.entity_id
_entity_poly.type
_entity_poly.pdbx_seq_one_letter_code
_entity_poly.pdbx_strand_id
1 'polypeptide(L)'
;MAELKKGARVRLHSLSTSVLNDAVGCIVGPLDGTTGRHPVKLLSPPEAVAAFPSGVKVKPSNLEKVEAPQPQPPPKNRKTGITSHAVTPEEVGRLSDTVGAKGGWRQSIPSADQAEWFVDAYRLRIDDDYAWGGCNLHGLYDPESTAGSITADFLVYCKLAMASGVAPAAPGWDWKACLSKAAALLRYAYEKSDAQERWGPMAGMMLRMLAEQVYGTSCMMGEESPALTAMRQTLGLQEYTPEEAEERLRGLMQTRRELFNDVGGADAWLQLVEGVQKEMNRT
;
A
#
# COMPACT_ATOMS: atom_id res chain seq x y z
N MET A 1 13.44 -9.13 -28.44
CA MET A 1 12.61 -9.65 -27.34
C MET A 1 12.40 -8.53 -26.34
N ALA A 2 11.20 -8.36 -25.79
CA ALA A 2 10.99 -7.39 -24.71
C ALA A 2 11.87 -7.75 -23.52
N GLU A 3 12.53 -6.77 -22.93
CA GLU A 3 13.40 -6.97 -21.78
C GLU A 3 12.57 -7.39 -20.55
N LEU A 4 12.86 -8.57 -20.01
CA LEU A 4 12.26 -9.08 -18.77
C LEU A 4 13.04 -8.52 -17.58
N LYS A 5 12.37 -7.74 -16.74
CA LYS A 5 12.94 -7.08 -15.56
C LYS A 5 12.13 -7.38 -14.30
N LYS A 6 12.71 -7.10 -13.13
CA LYS A 6 11.99 -7.14 -11.84
C LYS A 6 10.67 -6.35 -11.95
N GLY A 7 9.60 -6.90 -11.40
CA GLY A 7 8.23 -6.40 -11.51
C GLY A 7 7.46 -6.89 -12.75
N ALA A 8 8.12 -7.47 -13.76
CA ALA A 8 7.39 -7.95 -14.93
C ALA A 8 6.48 -9.12 -14.55
N ARG A 9 5.18 -9.01 -14.89
CA ARG A 9 4.27 -10.16 -14.89
C ARG A 9 4.58 -11.05 -16.09
N VAL A 10 4.65 -12.34 -15.82
CA VAL A 10 5.08 -13.35 -16.79
C VAL A 10 4.21 -14.59 -16.69
N ARG A 11 3.95 -15.22 -17.83
CA ARG A 11 3.35 -16.54 -17.94
C ARG A 11 4.47 -17.52 -18.16
N LEU A 12 4.47 -18.58 -17.38
CA LEU A 12 5.44 -19.65 -17.49
C LEU A 12 4.98 -20.64 -18.55
N HIS A 13 5.90 -21.09 -19.40
CA HIS A 13 5.58 -22.08 -20.43
C HIS A 13 6.76 -23.01 -20.71
N SER A 14 6.47 -24.16 -21.32
CA SER A 14 7.46 -25.16 -21.74
C SER A 14 8.36 -25.67 -20.59
N LEU A 15 7.80 -25.79 -19.39
CA LEU A 15 8.45 -26.36 -18.21
C LEU A 15 8.13 -27.85 -18.06
N SER A 16 9.09 -28.61 -17.50
CA SER A 16 8.89 -30.04 -17.23
C SER A 16 7.86 -30.29 -16.13
N THR A 17 7.70 -29.35 -15.20
CA THR A 17 6.68 -29.39 -14.15
C THR A 17 5.37 -28.86 -14.71
N SER A 18 4.42 -29.74 -15.02
CA SER A 18 3.17 -29.39 -15.71
C SER A 18 2.34 -28.34 -14.98
N VAL A 19 2.28 -28.38 -13.63
CA VAL A 19 1.52 -27.41 -12.82
C VAL A 19 2.01 -25.96 -12.98
N LEU A 20 3.24 -25.76 -13.48
CA LEU A 20 3.81 -24.45 -13.73
C LEU A 20 3.53 -23.93 -15.14
N ASN A 21 3.11 -24.77 -16.08
CA ASN A 21 2.76 -24.30 -17.42
C ASN A 21 1.45 -23.52 -17.34
N ASP A 22 1.43 -22.35 -17.98
CA ASP A 22 0.36 -21.35 -17.94
C ASP A 22 0.20 -20.62 -16.59
N ALA A 23 1.02 -20.96 -15.59
CA ALA A 23 1.07 -20.22 -14.33
C ALA A 23 1.53 -18.78 -14.59
N VAL A 24 0.88 -17.83 -13.92
CA VAL A 24 1.26 -16.42 -13.97
C VAL A 24 2.04 -16.09 -12.70
N GLY A 25 3.15 -15.37 -12.87
CA GLY A 25 3.98 -14.90 -11.76
C GLY A 25 4.51 -13.50 -11.99
N CYS A 26 5.25 -12.99 -11.01
CA CYS A 26 5.99 -11.75 -11.10
C CYS A 26 7.49 -12.01 -10.89
N ILE A 27 8.34 -11.40 -11.72
CA ILE A 27 9.79 -11.46 -11.53
C ILE A 27 10.14 -10.62 -10.30
N VAL A 28 10.64 -11.26 -9.24
CA VAL A 28 10.91 -10.58 -7.94
C VAL A 28 12.35 -10.11 -7.78
N GLY A 29 13.24 -10.44 -8.71
CA GLY A 29 14.66 -10.14 -8.60
C GLY A 29 15.39 -10.11 -9.96
N PRO A 30 16.68 -9.70 -9.96
CA PRO A 30 17.50 -9.71 -11.17
C PRO A 30 17.70 -11.12 -11.70
N LEU A 31 18.14 -11.22 -12.96
CA LEU A 31 18.57 -12.48 -13.54
C LEU A 31 19.74 -13.04 -12.71
N ASP A 32 19.60 -14.27 -12.22
CA ASP A 32 20.66 -14.95 -11.47
C ASP A 32 21.84 -15.22 -12.41
N GLY A 33 23.00 -14.60 -12.16
CA GLY A 33 24.18 -14.68 -13.01
C GLY A 33 24.80 -16.08 -13.10
N THR A 34 24.53 -16.96 -12.14
CA THR A 34 25.04 -18.33 -12.13
C THR A 34 24.12 -19.26 -12.91
N THR A 35 22.79 -19.13 -12.72
CA THR A 35 21.83 -20.07 -13.32
C THR A 35 21.19 -19.56 -14.61
N GLY A 36 21.30 -18.27 -14.92
CA GLY A 36 20.65 -17.62 -16.06
C GLY A 36 19.12 -17.67 -15.94
N ARG A 37 18.58 -17.62 -14.72
CA ARG A 37 17.15 -17.74 -14.43
C ARG A 37 16.65 -16.54 -13.63
N HIS A 38 15.43 -16.10 -13.91
CA HIS A 38 14.73 -15.11 -13.09
C HIS A 38 14.06 -15.80 -11.90
N PRO A 39 14.15 -15.24 -10.67
CA PRO A 39 13.27 -15.64 -9.58
C PRO A 39 11.87 -15.08 -9.84
N VAL A 40 10.87 -15.96 -9.85
CA VAL A 40 9.47 -15.65 -10.13
C VAL A 40 8.62 -16.07 -8.95
N LYS A 41 7.91 -15.12 -8.34
CA LYS A 41 6.86 -15.41 -7.36
C LYS A 41 5.57 -15.72 -8.12
N LEU A 42 4.99 -16.89 -7.88
CA LEU A 42 3.76 -17.31 -8.55
C LEU A 42 2.57 -16.55 -7.96
N LEU A 43 1.63 -16.20 -8.83
CA LEU A 43 0.40 -15.48 -8.50
C LEU A 43 -0.83 -16.33 -8.81
N SER A 44 -0.77 -17.20 -9.83
CA SER A 44 -1.85 -18.13 -10.18
C SER A 44 -1.30 -19.29 -11.04
N PRO A 45 -2.01 -20.44 -11.13
CA PRO A 45 -3.20 -20.79 -10.34
C PRO A 45 -2.84 -21.19 -8.89
N PRO A 46 -3.81 -21.27 -7.96
CA PRO A 46 -3.56 -21.56 -6.55
C PRO A 46 -2.78 -22.86 -6.31
N GLU A 47 -2.97 -23.88 -7.14
CA GLU A 47 -2.26 -25.15 -7.03
C GLU A 47 -0.76 -24.98 -7.28
N ALA A 48 -0.38 -24.10 -8.22
CA ALA A 48 1.02 -23.79 -8.49
C ALA A 48 1.64 -22.98 -7.35
N VAL A 49 0.89 -22.02 -6.81
CA VAL A 49 1.30 -21.22 -5.64
C VAL A 49 1.52 -22.10 -4.42
N ALA A 50 0.57 -22.99 -4.11
CA ALA A 50 0.65 -23.93 -2.99
C ALA A 50 1.80 -24.93 -3.15
N ALA A 51 2.07 -25.40 -4.38
CA ALA A 51 3.19 -26.31 -4.65
C ALA A 51 4.57 -25.64 -4.56
N PHE A 52 4.65 -24.34 -4.83
CA PHE A 52 5.89 -23.57 -4.83
C PHE A 52 5.73 -22.22 -4.08
N PRO A 53 5.50 -22.26 -2.75
CA PRO A 53 5.18 -21.06 -1.98
C PRO A 53 6.30 -20.02 -1.97
N SER A 54 7.56 -20.45 -2.08
CA SER A 54 8.73 -19.57 -2.18
C SER A 54 9.03 -19.08 -3.62
N GLY A 55 8.18 -19.42 -4.60
CA GLY A 55 8.40 -19.13 -6.01
C GLY A 55 9.35 -20.12 -6.71
N VAL A 56 9.69 -19.80 -7.95
CA VAL A 56 10.48 -20.66 -8.86
C VAL A 56 11.55 -19.88 -9.61
N LYS A 57 12.65 -20.53 -9.98
CA LYS A 57 13.67 -19.95 -10.88
C LYS A 57 13.45 -20.43 -12.31
N VAL A 58 13.15 -19.51 -13.22
CA VAL A 58 12.73 -19.82 -14.60
C VAL A 58 13.65 -19.14 -15.62
N LYS A 59 14.02 -19.86 -16.69
CA LYS A 59 14.83 -19.28 -17.78
C LYS A 59 14.01 -18.24 -18.55
N PRO A 60 14.63 -17.17 -19.08
CA PRO A 60 13.94 -16.19 -19.91
C PRO A 60 13.17 -16.80 -21.09
N SER A 61 13.68 -17.88 -21.69
CA SER A 61 13.02 -18.59 -22.81
C SER A 61 11.72 -19.31 -22.43
N ASN A 62 11.42 -19.42 -21.14
CA ASN A 62 10.22 -20.05 -20.58
C ASN A 62 9.26 -19.01 -19.98
N LEU A 63 9.51 -17.72 -20.22
CA LEU A 63 8.73 -16.62 -19.69
C LEU A 63 8.17 -15.81 -20.86
N GLU A 64 6.85 -15.78 -20.95
CA GLU A 64 6.12 -14.86 -21.80
C GLU A 64 5.70 -13.66 -20.97
N LYS A 65 6.07 -12.44 -21.39
CA LYS A 65 5.57 -11.24 -20.70
C LYS A 65 4.07 -11.15 -20.89
N VAL A 66 3.33 -11.16 -19.80
CA VAL A 66 1.88 -10.91 -19.82
C VAL A 66 1.70 -9.45 -19.55
N GLU A 67 0.84 -8.80 -20.32
CA GLU A 67 0.29 -7.52 -19.89
C GLU A 67 -0.38 -7.78 -18.55
N ALA A 68 0.00 -7.02 -17.51
CA ALA A 68 -0.72 -7.12 -16.26
C ALA A 68 -2.21 -6.99 -16.61
N PRO A 69 -3.11 -7.84 -16.07
CA PRO A 69 -4.52 -7.53 -16.13
C PRO A 69 -4.58 -6.08 -15.70
N GLN A 70 -5.03 -5.18 -16.58
CA GLN A 70 -5.20 -3.80 -16.13
C GLN A 70 -6.12 -3.97 -14.93
N PRO A 71 -5.65 -3.66 -13.71
CA PRO A 71 -6.53 -3.72 -12.56
C PRO A 71 -7.73 -2.92 -13.03
N GLN A 72 -8.94 -3.47 -12.90
CA GLN A 72 -10.11 -2.63 -13.13
C GLN A 72 -9.84 -1.41 -12.27
N PRO A 73 -9.67 -0.22 -12.87
CA PRO A 73 -9.10 0.90 -12.17
C PRO A 73 -9.95 1.04 -10.92
N PRO A 74 -9.35 0.94 -9.72
CA PRO A 74 -10.11 1.03 -8.50
C PRO A 74 -10.98 2.27 -8.63
N PRO A 75 -12.27 2.19 -8.22
CA PRO A 75 -13.24 3.20 -8.59
C PRO A 75 -12.63 4.58 -8.36
N LYS A 76 -12.48 5.37 -9.43
CA LYS A 76 -11.88 6.69 -9.26
C LYS A 76 -12.76 7.46 -8.30
N ASN A 77 -12.14 8.18 -7.38
CA ASN A 77 -12.84 8.90 -6.34
C ASN A 77 -13.94 9.73 -7.00
N ARG A 78 -15.21 9.34 -6.80
CA ARG A 78 -16.34 9.96 -7.50
C ARG A 78 -16.40 11.37 -6.98
N LYS A 79 -15.98 12.37 -7.77
CA LYS A 79 -15.87 13.80 -7.41
C LYS A 79 -16.88 14.16 -6.33
N THR A 80 -16.48 13.97 -5.07
CA THR A 80 -17.33 14.32 -3.95
C THR A 80 -17.34 15.83 -4.01
N GLY A 81 -18.52 16.45 -4.02
CA GLY A 81 -18.69 17.92 -4.05
C GLY A 81 -18.13 18.63 -2.81
N ILE A 82 -17.10 18.08 -2.19
CA ILE A 82 -16.23 18.72 -1.21
C ILE A 82 -15.56 19.86 -1.97
N THR A 83 -15.95 21.07 -1.63
CA THR A 83 -15.30 22.31 -2.06
C THR A 83 -13.83 22.21 -1.71
N SER A 84 -12.98 22.06 -2.73
CA SER A 84 -11.53 22.09 -2.54
C SER A 84 -11.13 23.50 -2.11
N HIS A 85 -10.57 23.63 -0.92
CA HIS A 85 -9.67 24.75 -0.65
C HIS A 85 -8.40 24.46 -1.44
N ALA A 86 -8.35 24.97 -2.68
CA ALA A 86 -7.14 24.87 -3.50
C ALA A 86 -6.01 25.57 -2.75
N VAL A 87 -5.03 24.79 -2.31
CA VAL A 87 -3.82 25.30 -1.66
C VAL A 87 -3.09 26.16 -2.68
N THR A 88 -2.76 27.39 -2.31
CA THR A 88 -2.10 28.33 -3.21
C THR A 88 -0.64 27.91 -3.46
N PRO A 89 -0.04 28.26 -4.61
CA PRO A 89 1.37 27.98 -4.88
C PRO A 89 2.35 28.52 -3.80
N GLU A 90 1.99 29.62 -3.14
CA GLU A 90 2.77 30.23 -2.05
C GLU A 90 2.75 29.40 -0.76
N GLU A 91 1.64 28.70 -0.49
CA GLU A 91 1.54 27.75 0.62
C GLU A 91 2.38 26.50 0.33
N VAL A 92 2.35 26.02 -0.92
CA VAL A 92 3.19 24.89 -1.39
C VAL A 92 4.69 25.20 -1.29
N GLY A 93 5.11 26.44 -1.56
CA GLY A 93 6.51 26.85 -1.38
C GLY A 93 7.02 26.66 0.06
N ARG A 94 6.20 27.00 1.06
CA ARG A 94 6.55 26.85 2.50
C ARG A 94 6.55 25.39 2.97
N LEU A 95 5.83 24.51 2.27
CA LEU A 95 5.86 23.07 2.54
C LEU A 95 7.26 22.47 2.27
N SER A 96 7.97 22.93 1.24
CA SER A 96 9.27 22.34 0.84
C SER A 96 10.35 22.46 1.93
N ASP A 97 10.37 23.58 2.67
CA ASP A 97 11.38 23.84 3.70
C ASP A 97 11.11 23.09 5.01
N THR A 98 9.86 22.62 5.23
CA THR A 98 9.42 22.00 6.48
C THR A 98 9.32 20.48 6.41
N VAL A 99 9.21 19.88 5.22
CA VAL A 99 9.07 18.43 5.03
C VAL A 99 10.31 17.65 5.48
N GLY A 100 11.49 18.28 5.57
CA GLY A 100 12.71 17.65 6.09
C GLY A 100 12.70 17.40 7.61
N ALA A 101 11.86 18.10 8.37
CA ALA A 101 11.71 17.91 9.81
C ALA A 101 10.61 16.90 10.11
N LYS A 102 10.88 15.95 11.02
CA LYS A 102 9.88 14.96 11.48
C LYS A 102 8.59 15.66 11.92
N GLY A 103 7.48 15.37 11.24
CA GLY A 103 6.17 15.97 11.51
C GLY A 103 5.97 17.42 11.02
N GLY A 104 6.95 18.02 10.32
CA GLY A 104 6.90 19.41 9.87
C GLY A 104 5.84 19.70 8.80
N TRP A 105 5.42 18.69 8.04
CA TRP A 105 4.38 18.79 7.01
C TRP A 105 3.04 19.35 7.52
N ARG A 106 2.73 19.22 8.81
CA ARG A 106 1.47 19.69 9.39
C ARG A 106 1.35 21.19 9.46
N GLN A 107 2.46 21.89 9.64
CA GLN A 107 2.46 23.34 9.86
C GLN A 107 1.97 24.10 8.63
N SER A 108 1.94 23.42 7.50
CA SER A 108 1.66 23.98 6.20
C SER A 108 0.45 23.33 5.51
N ILE A 109 -0.28 22.47 6.24
CA ILE A 109 -1.59 21.94 5.85
C ILE A 109 -2.64 22.40 6.88
N PRO A 110 -3.76 23.02 6.46
CA PRO A 110 -4.84 23.40 7.36
C PRO A 110 -5.34 22.23 8.19
N SER A 111 -5.66 22.45 9.47
CA SER A 111 -6.03 21.36 10.40
C SER A 111 -7.18 20.48 9.91
N ALA A 112 -8.14 21.03 9.15
CA ALA A 112 -9.26 20.29 8.59
C ALA A 112 -8.84 19.30 7.48
N ASP A 113 -7.72 19.56 6.82
CA ASP A 113 -7.20 18.78 5.68
C ASP A 113 -6.13 17.76 6.09
N GLN A 114 -5.52 17.89 7.27
CA GLN A 114 -4.37 17.06 7.67
C GLN A 114 -4.70 15.56 7.71
N ALA A 115 -5.92 15.19 8.10
CA ALA A 115 -6.39 13.81 8.10
C ALA A 115 -6.45 13.22 6.67
N GLU A 116 -6.98 14.00 5.72
CA GLU A 116 -7.07 13.59 4.32
C GLU A 116 -5.69 13.49 3.68
N TRP A 117 -4.83 14.48 3.91
CA TRP A 117 -3.44 14.47 3.45
C TRP A 117 -2.67 13.22 3.91
N PHE A 118 -2.81 12.84 5.18
CA PHE A 118 -2.14 11.66 5.73
C PHE A 118 -2.65 10.35 5.10
N VAL A 119 -3.96 10.24 4.88
CA VAL A 119 -4.57 9.09 4.20
C VAL A 119 -4.16 9.02 2.73
N ASP A 120 -4.13 10.17 2.04
CA ASP A 120 -3.71 10.25 0.64
C ASP A 120 -2.23 9.91 0.47
N ALA A 121 -1.38 10.21 1.44
CA ALA A 121 0.03 9.79 1.42
C ALA A 121 0.17 8.26 1.47
N TYR A 122 -0.64 7.59 2.28
CA TYR A 122 -0.74 6.13 2.26
C TYR A 122 -1.25 5.61 0.91
N ARG A 123 -2.38 6.14 0.41
CA ARG A 123 -2.99 5.67 -0.85
C ARG A 123 -2.04 5.83 -2.04
N LEU A 124 -1.36 6.98 -2.13
CA LEU A 124 -0.33 7.22 -3.16
C LEU A 124 0.83 6.24 -3.03
N ARG A 125 1.22 5.86 -1.81
CA ARG A 125 2.30 4.91 -1.59
C ARG A 125 1.95 3.50 -2.08
N ILE A 126 0.72 3.03 -1.87
CA ILE A 126 0.29 1.74 -2.40
C ILE A 126 0.31 1.77 -3.94
N ASP A 127 -0.11 2.88 -4.55
CA ASP A 127 -0.03 3.08 -6.00
C ASP A 127 1.43 3.03 -6.51
N ASP A 128 2.35 3.70 -5.81
CA ASP A 128 3.78 3.67 -6.13
C ASP A 128 4.39 2.26 -5.96
N ASP A 129 4.04 1.54 -4.90
CA ASP A 129 4.52 0.18 -4.65
C ASP A 129 4.00 -0.81 -5.70
N TYR A 130 2.77 -0.60 -6.19
CA TYR A 130 2.22 -1.32 -7.34
C TYR A 130 2.97 -0.98 -8.65
N ALA A 131 3.10 0.31 -8.97
CA ALA A 131 3.64 0.77 -10.25
C ALA A 131 5.16 0.60 -10.37
N TRP A 132 5.89 0.86 -9.28
CA TRP A 132 7.36 0.95 -9.27
C TRP A 132 8.03 0.02 -8.26
N GLY A 133 7.33 -0.43 -7.22
CA GLY A 133 7.83 -1.36 -6.19
C GLY A 133 7.99 -2.81 -6.62
N GLY A 134 8.05 -3.08 -7.93
CA GLY A 134 8.17 -4.43 -8.46
C GLY A 134 6.86 -5.23 -8.39
N CYS A 135 5.72 -4.56 -8.55
CA CYS A 135 4.38 -5.13 -8.40
C CYS A 135 4.16 -5.72 -7.00
N ASN A 136 4.52 -4.97 -5.98
CA ASN A 136 4.11 -5.30 -4.62
C ASN A 136 2.59 -5.07 -4.52
N LEU A 137 1.81 -6.15 -4.62
CA LEU A 137 0.35 -6.10 -4.53
C LEU A 137 -0.03 -6.16 -3.04
N HIS A 138 -0.51 -5.04 -2.50
CA HIS A 138 -1.04 -4.95 -1.15
C HIS A 138 -2.12 -3.86 -1.09
N GLY A 139 -2.80 -3.76 0.05
CA GLY A 139 -3.91 -2.82 0.22
C GLY A 139 -4.98 -3.04 -0.86
N LEU A 140 -5.43 -1.95 -1.49
CA LEU A 140 -6.50 -2.01 -2.49
C LEU A 140 -6.08 -2.63 -3.84
N TYR A 141 -4.77 -2.78 -4.09
CA TYR A 141 -4.25 -3.33 -5.34
C TYR A 141 -4.07 -4.85 -5.30
N ASP A 142 -4.26 -5.47 -4.14
CA ASP A 142 -4.38 -6.92 -4.03
C ASP A 142 -5.75 -7.35 -4.60
N PRO A 143 -5.79 -8.21 -5.64
CA PRO A 143 -7.04 -8.65 -6.27
C PRO A 143 -7.96 -9.43 -5.32
N GLU A 144 -7.41 -10.01 -4.26
CA GLU A 144 -8.16 -10.74 -3.23
C GLU A 144 -8.41 -9.86 -1.99
N SER A 145 -8.13 -8.56 -2.07
CA SER A 145 -8.27 -7.64 -0.93
C SER A 145 -9.66 -7.66 -0.32
N THR A 146 -9.69 -7.68 1.02
CA THR A 146 -10.88 -7.54 1.85
C THR A 146 -10.85 -6.19 2.55
N ALA A 147 -11.98 -5.77 3.13
CA ALA A 147 -11.99 -4.57 3.97
C ALA A 147 -11.02 -4.72 5.16
N GLY A 148 -10.91 -5.92 5.72
CA GLY A 148 -9.97 -6.22 6.79
C GLY A 148 -8.51 -6.16 6.34
N SER A 149 -8.15 -6.72 5.18
CA SER A 149 -6.76 -6.69 4.71
C SER A 149 -6.28 -5.28 4.36
N ILE A 150 -7.13 -4.47 3.71
CA ILE A 150 -6.85 -3.04 3.44
C ILE A 150 -6.65 -2.28 4.74
N THR A 151 -7.51 -2.53 5.73
CA THR A 151 -7.43 -1.87 7.04
C THR A 151 -6.20 -2.33 7.83
N ALA A 152 -5.82 -3.61 7.75
CA ALA A 152 -4.65 -4.17 8.40
C ALA A 152 -3.35 -3.55 7.85
N ASP A 153 -3.27 -3.36 6.53
CA ASP A 153 -2.12 -2.70 5.92
C ASP A 153 -2.04 -1.20 6.30
N PHE A 154 -3.20 -0.52 6.38
CA PHE A 154 -3.26 0.87 6.88
C PHE A 154 -2.86 0.97 8.36
N LEU A 155 -3.21 -0.02 9.20
CA LEU A 155 -2.75 -0.10 10.59
C LEU A 155 -1.23 -0.13 10.68
N VAL A 156 -0.58 -0.94 9.85
CA VAL A 156 0.89 -1.00 9.78
C VAL A 156 1.46 0.37 9.43
N TYR A 157 0.89 1.07 8.45
CA TYR A 157 1.29 2.43 8.10
C TYR A 157 1.15 3.41 9.28
N CYS A 158 0.01 3.43 9.95
CA CYS A 158 -0.22 4.29 11.13
C CYS A 158 0.79 4.01 12.25
N LYS A 159 1.09 2.73 12.50
CA LYS A 159 2.06 2.31 13.52
C LYS A 159 3.48 2.71 13.18
N LEU A 160 3.89 2.53 11.94
CA LEU A 160 5.19 3.00 11.46
C LEU A 160 5.30 4.52 11.56
N ALA A 161 4.22 5.25 11.25
CA ALA A 161 4.21 6.70 11.34
C ALA A 161 4.37 7.18 12.80
N MET A 162 3.75 6.49 13.76
CA MET A 162 3.96 6.74 15.19
C MET A 162 5.39 6.41 15.61
N ALA A 163 5.91 5.25 15.22
CA ALA A 163 7.26 4.81 15.58
C ALA A 163 8.37 5.70 15.00
N SER A 164 8.17 6.26 13.80
CA SER A 164 9.13 7.15 13.13
C SER A 164 9.04 8.60 13.63
N GLY A 165 7.98 8.95 14.37
CA GLY A 165 7.68 10.33 14.80
C GLY A 165 7.16 11.22 13.67
N VAL A 166 6.67 10.61 12.60
CA VAL A 166 6.10 11.31 11.44
C VAL A 166 4.62 11.62 11.66
N ALA A 167 3.90 10.70 12.28
CA ALA A 167 2.56 10.96 12.76
C ALA A 167 2.64 11.95 13.93
N PRO A 168 1.81 12.99 13.95
CA PRO A 168 1.74 13.88 15.09
C PRO A 168 1.25 13.17 16.34
N ALA A 169 2.02 13.30 17.41
CA ALA A 169 1.57 12.96 18.75
C ALA A 169 0.52 13.99 19.24
N ALA A 170 -0.32 13.55 20.18
CA ALA A 170 -1.17 14.46 20.94
C ALA A 170 -0.33 15.45 21.77
N PRO A 171 -0.82 16.68 22.06
CA PRO A 171 -2.14 17.22 21.70
C PRO A 171 -2.20 17.80 20.28
N GLY A 172 -3.39 17.73 19.66
CA GLY A 172 -3.68 18.37 18.38
C GLY A 172 -3.79 17.44 17.17
N TRP A 173 -3.72 16.12 17.35
CA TRP A 173 -4.07 15.14 16.32
C TRP A 173 -5.30 14.35 16.76
N ASP A 174 -6.27 14.22 15.86
CA ASP A 174 -7.47 13.43 16.09
C ASP A 174 -7.45 12.18 15.21
N TRP A 175 -7.02 11.07 15.82
CA TRP A 175 -7.03 9.77 15.15
C TRP A 175 -8.43 9.33 14.72
N LYS A 176 -9.50 9.69 15.46
CA LYS A 176 -10.86 9.30 15.07
C LYS A 176 -11.29 10.03 13.81
N ALA A 177 -10.97 11.32 13.68
CA ALA A 177 -11.18 12.07 12.45
C ALA A 177 -10.38 11.48 11.27
N CYS A 178 -9.11 11.10 11.51
CA CYS A 178 -8.29 10.42 10.52
C CYS A 178 -8.90 9.10 10.05
N LEU A 179 -9.31 8.23 10.97
CA LEU A 179 -9.90 6.93 10.65
C LEU A 179 -11.27 7.08 9.96
N SER A 180 -12.08 8.06 10.37
CA SER A 180 -13.32 8.38 9.67
C SER A 180 -13.08 8.83 8.24
N LYS A 181 -12.03 9.61 7.97
CA LYS A 181 -11.64 10.01 6.62
C LYS A 181 -11.12 8.81 5.82
N ALA A 182 -10.30 7.95 6.44
CA ALA A 182 -9.79 6.72 5.84
C ALA A 182 -10.93 5.80 5.37
N ALA A 183 -11.97 5.62 6.19
CA ALA A 183 -13.13 4.78 5.84
C ALA A 183 -13.78 5.16 4.49
N ALA A 184 -13.77 6.45 4.15
CA ALA A 184 -14.33 6.96 2.89
C ALA A 184 -13.36 6.88 1.70
N LEU A 185 -12.05 6.70 1.94
CA LEU A 185 -11.01 6.88 0.91
C LEU A 185 -10.24 5.59 0.58
N LEU A 186 -10.03 4.69 1.54
CA LEU A 186 -9.05 3.60 1.40
C LEU A 186 -9.34 2.61 0.24
N ARG A 187 -10.61 2.47 -0.17
CA ARG A 187 -10.99 1.59 -1.30
C ARG A 187 -10.67 2.17 -2.68
N TYR A 188 -10.31 3.45 -2.75
CA TYR A 188 -10.19 4.19 -4.01
C TYR A 188 -8.71 4.38 -4.33
N ALA A 189 -8.33 4.14 -5.58
CA ALA A 189 -6.99 4.48 -6.08
C ALA A 189 -6.71 5.97 -5.89
N TYR A 190 -5.43 6.30 -5.74
CA TYR A 190 -4.98 7.67 -5.63
C TYR A 190 -3.63 7.83 -6.33
N GLU A 191 -3.69 8.32 -7.56
CA GLU A 191 -2.53 8.48 -8.42
C GLU A 191 -1.88 9.86 -8.19
N LYS A 192 -0.67 10.04 -8.75
CA LYS A 192 0.01 11.34 -8.74
C LYS A 192 -0.85 12.47 -9.31
N SER A 193 -1.64 12.21 -10.35
CA SER A 193 -2.52 13.23 -10.94
C SER A 193 -3.65 13.65 -10.00
N ASP A 194 -4.20 12.71 -9.22
CA ASP A 194 -5.25 13.01 -8.24
C ASP A 194 -4.69 13.93 -7.14
N ALA A 195 -3.46 13.64 -6.68
CA ALA A 195 -2.74 14.52 -5.76
C ALA A 195 -2.55 15.93 -6.34
N GLN A 196 -2.17 16.03 -7.62
CA GLN A 196 -1.96 17.31 -8.26
C GLN A 196 -3.26 18.11 -8.44
N GLU A 197 -4.37 17.46 -8.78
CA GLU A 197 -5.69 18.10 -8.88
C GLU A 197 -6.18 18.58 -7.49
N ARG A 198 -6.00 17.77 -6.44
CA ARG A 198 -6.53 18.08 -5.10
C ARG A 198 -5.69 19.09 -4.32
N TRP A 199 -4.37 19.01 -4.43
CA TRP A 199 -3.42 19.68 -3.54
C TRP A 199 -2.37 20.54 -4.27
N GLY A 200 -2.36 20.51 -5.60
CA GLY A 200 -1.47 21.33 -6.43
C GLY A 200 -0.24 20.57 -6.98
N PRO A 201 0.53 21.20 -7.89
CA PRO A 201 1.49 20.51 -8.77
C PRO A 201 2.58 19.69 -8.07
N MET A 202 2.98 20.08 -6.86
CA MET A 202 4.05 19.44 -6.09
C MET A 202 3.55 18.36 -5.12
N ALA A 203 2.24 18.24 -4.92
CA ALA A 203 1.70 17.40 -3.85
C ALA A 203 2.04 15.92 -4.01
N GLY A 204 2.02 15.40 -5.24
CA GLY A 204 2.42 14.01 -5.49
C GLY A 204 3.89 13.71 -5.16
N MET A 205 4.77 14.72 -5.11
CA MET A 205 6.14 14.54 -4.61
C MET A 205 6.15 14.52 -3.08
N MET A 206 5.43 15.44 -2.46
CA MET A 206 5.45 15.63 -1.01
C MET A 206 4.73 14.51 -0.25
N LEU A 207 3.60 14.03 -0.76
CA LEU A 207 2.90 12.85 -0.23
C LEU A 207 3.80 11.61 -0.28
N ARG A 208 4.56 11.44 -1.38
CA ARG A 208 5.55 10.36 -1.50
C ARG A 208 6.66 10.50 -0.46
N MET A 209 7.25 11.69 -0.34
CA MET A 209 8.27 11.95 0.68
C MET A 209 7.76 11.64 2.09
N LEU A 210 6.51 12.01 2.40
CA LEU A 210 5.87 11.68 3.68
C LEU A 210 5.76 10.18 3.88
N ALA A 211 5.28 9.44 2.87
CA ALA A 211 5.17 7.99 2.98
C ALA A 211 6.53 7.28 3.07
N GLU A 212 7.55 7.75 2.36
CA GLU A 212 8.93 7.24 2.49
C GLU A 212 9.48 7.46 3.89
N GLN A 213 9.19 8.60 4.53
CA GLN A 213 9.55 8.83 5.93
C GLN A 213 8.83 7.86 6.88
N VAL A 214 7.56 7.55 6.61
CA VAL A 214 6.79 6.57 7.41
C VAL A 214 7.40 5.17 7.27
N TYR A 215 7.61 4.69 6.05
CA TYR A 215 8.12 3.34 5.80
C TYR A 215 9.62 3.20 6.09
N GLY A 216 10.36 4.31 6.07
CA GLY A 216 11.82 4.32 6.19
C GLY A 216 12.57 3.87 4.93
N THR A 217 11.86 3.63 3.81
CA THR A 217 12.43 3.22 2.53
C THR A 217 11.70 3.85 1.34
N SER A 218 12.42 4.03 0.24
CA SER A 218 11.83 4.44 -1.03
C SER A 218 11.06 3.29 -1.68
N CYS A 219 9.94 3.59 -2.34
CA CYS A 219 9.19 2.63 -3.16
C CYS A 219 10.03 2.03 -4.31
N MET A 220 11.09 2.71 -4.75
CA MET A 220 11.99 2.22 -5.81
C MET A 220 13.04 1.23 -5.30
N MET A 221 13.32 1.23 -4.00
CA MET A 221 14.21 0.27 -3.37
C MET A 221 13.38 -0.98 -3.13
N GLY A 222 13.41 -1.94 -4.07
CA GLY A 222 12.56 -3.13 -4.01
C GLY A 222 12.88 -4.13 -2.89
N GLU A 223 13.39 -3.65 -1.75
CA GLU A 223 13.63 -4.37 -0.50
C GLU A 223 12.68 -3.80 0.57
N GLU A 224 12.03 -4.69 1.32
CA GLU A 224 11.18 -4.30 2.42
C GLU A 224 12.02 -3.71 3.57
N SER A 225 11.53 -2.66 4.22
CA SER A 225 12.27 -2.07 5.35
C SER A 225 12.24 -3.03 6.56
N PRO A 226 13.36 -3.20 7.29
CA PRO A 226 13.36 -4.04 8.50
C PRO A 226 12.32 -3.60 9.53
N ALA A 227 12.02 -2.29 9.60
CA ALA A 227 10.99 -1.74 10.47
C ALA A 227 9.58 -2.20 10.07
N LEU A 228 9.27 -2.23 8.76
CA LEU A 228 8.01 -2.75 8.24
C LEU A 228 7.85 -4.23 8.57
N THR A 229 8.88 -5.05 8.29
CA THR A 229 8.85 -6.49 8.61
C THR A 229 8.63 -6.72 10.11
N ALA A 230 9.36 -6.00 10.97
CA ALA A 230 9.23 -6.09 12.43
C ALA A 230 7.85 -5.63 12.93
N MET A 231 7.27 -4.58 12.32
CA MET A 231 5.93 -4.11 12.68
C MET A 231 4.86 -5.15 12.33
N ARG A 232 4.92 -5.72 11.13
CA ARG A 232 4.04 -6.82 10.71
C ARG A 232 4.19 -8.03 11.64
N GLN A 233 5.41 -8.37 12.06
CA GLN A 233 5.65 -9.44 13.04
C GLN A 233 5.01 -9.14 14.40
N THR A 234 5.14 -7.90 14.89
CA THR A 234 4.62 -7.47 16.19
C THR A 234 3.09 -7.56 16.25
N LEU A 235 2.43 -7.19 15.15
CA LEU A 235 0.99 -7.33 14.99
C LEU A 235 0.58 -8.77 14.66
N GLY A 236 1.54 -9.62 14.27
CA GLY A 236 1.28 -10.97 13.78
C GLY A 236 0.42 -10.91 12.52
N LEU A 237 0.82 -10.07 11.55
CA LEU A 237 0.22 -9.84 10.23
C LEU A 237 1.20 -10.22 9.09
N GLN A 238 2.01 -11.27 9.26
CA GLN A 238 2.94 -11.75 8.23
C GLN A 238 2.32 -12.87 7.39
N GLU A 239 2.50 -12.80 6.06
CA GLU A 239 2.26 -13.90 5.12
C GLU A 239 0.86 -14.56 5.19
N TYR A 240 -0.19 -13.75 5.34
CA TYR A 240 -1.57 -14.22 5.36
C TYR A 240 -2.28 -14.02 4.03
N THR A 241 -3.29 -14.85 3.75
CA THR A 241 -4.30 -14.47 2.77
C THR A 241 -5.10 -13.25 3.26
N PRO A 242 -5.73 -12.49 2.37
CA PRO A 242 -6.58 -11.36 2.77
C PRO A 242 -7.68 -11.70 3.78
N GLU A 243 -8.25 -12.91 3.72
CA GLU A 243 -9.25 -13.40 4.68
C GLU A 243 -8.64 -13.64 6.06
N GLU A 244 -7.49 -14.31 6.11
CA GLU A 244 -6.75 -14.56 7.35
C GLU A 244 -6.30 -13.24 7.99
N ALA A 245 -5.87 -12.27 7.19
CA ALA A 245 -5.52 -10.93 7.67
C ALA A 245 -6.72 -10.22 8.29
N GLU A 246 -7.92 -10.35 7.72
CA GLU A 246 -9.15 -9.80 8.28
C GLU A 246 -9.50 -10.46 9.62
N GLU A 247 -9.56 -11.79 9.66
CA GLU A 247 -9.87 -12.54 10.89
C GLU A 247 -8.88 -12.17 12.00
N ARG A 248 -7.60 -12.13 11.65
CA ARG A 248 -6.53 -11.76 12.57
C ARG A 248 -6.70 -10.36 13.11
N LEU A 249 -6.96 -9.37 12.25
CA LEU A 249 -7.18 -7.98 12.66
C LEU A 249 -8.37 -7.87 13.62
N ARG A 250 -9.50 -8.54 13.32
CA ARG A 250 -10.68 -8.57 14.21
C ARG A 250 -10.36 -9.22 15.55
N GLY A 251 -9.63 -10.33 15.55
CA GLY A 251 -9.16 -10.99 16.77
C GLY A 251 -8.29 -10.07 17.63
N LEU A 252 -7.38 -9.29 17.02
CA LEU A 252 -6.56 -8.30 17.73
C LEU A 252 -7.42 -7.20 18.35
N MET A 253 -8.39 -6.66 17.61
CA MET A 253 -9.30 -5.61 18.14
C MET A 253 -10.16 -6.08 19.32
N GLN A 254 -10.38 -7.40 19.46
CA GLN A 254 -11.12 -7.98 20.58
C GLN A 254 -10.21 -8.35 21.76
N THR A 255 -9.06 -8.99 21.48
CA THR A 255 -8.22 -9.62 22.50
C THR A 255 -7.01 -8.79 22.93
N ARG A 256 -6.56 -7.85 22.08
CA ARG A 256 -5.35 -7.03 22.27
C ARG A 256 -5.63 -5.56 22.00
N ARG A 257 -6.66 -5.01 22.65
CA ARG A 257 -7.15 -3.64 22.46
C ARG A 257 -6.09 -2.57 22.72
N GLU A 258 -5.14 -2.86 23.60
CA GLU A 258 -4.02 -1.99 23.94
C GLU A 258 -3.13 -1.66 22.73
N LEU A 259 -3.08 -2.53 21.73
CA LEU A 259 -2.34 -2.31 20.49
C LEU A 259 -2.90 -1.17 19.65
N PHE A 260 -4.05 -0.61 19.97
CA PHE A 260 -4.68 0.45 19.17
C PHE A 260 -4.71 1.80 19.87
N ASN A 261 -4.28 1.87 21.14
CA ASN A 261 -4.46 3.07 21.99
C ASN A 261 -3.73 4.31 21.48
N ASP A 262 -2.56 4.12 20.88
CA ASP A 262 -1.72 5.17 20.26
C ASP A 262 -2.22 5.63 18.88
N VAL A 263 -3.19 4.90 18.30
CA VAL A 263 -3.76 5.17 16.96
C VAL A 263 -5.29 5.16 16.97
N GLY A 264 -5.91 5.76 17.99
CA GLY A 264 -7.36 6.04 18.03
C GLY A 264 -8.24 5.03 18.77
N GLY A 265 -7.68 3.89 19.19
CA GLY A 265 -8.35 2.86 19.97
C GLY A 265 -9.15 1.86 19.11
N ALA A 266 -9.30 0.64 19.61
CA ALA A 266 -9.84 -0.49 18.85
C ALA A 266 -11.25 -0.25 18.29
N ASP A 267 -12.11 0.51 18.98
CA ASP A 267 -13.48 0.77 18.50
C ASP A 267 -13.51 1.64 17.24
N ALA A 268 -12.58 2.59 17.12
CA ALA A 268 -12.45 3.41 15.92
C ALA A 268 -11.96 2.57 14.72
N TRP A 269 -11.14 1.55 14.98
CA TRP A 269 -10.70 0.60 13.95
C TRP A 269 -11.80 -0.36 13.52
N LEU A 270 -12.67 -0.80 14.43
CA LEU A 270 -13.88 -1.57 14.06
C LEU A 270 -14.77 -0.76 13.13
N GLN A 271 -15.01 0.52 13.46
CA GLN A 271 -15.78 1.44 12.60
C GLN A 271 -15.11 1.66 11.24
N LEU A 272 -13.77 1.71 11.19
CA LEU A 272 -13.04 1.81 9.93
C LEU A 272 -13.29 0.57 9.05
N VAL A 273 -13.16 -0.64 9.58
CA VAL A 273 -13.39 -1.88 8.82
C VAL A 273 -14.82 -1.90 8.24
N GLU A 274 -15.81 -1.58 9.07
CA GLU A 274 -17.22 -1.51 8.64
C GLU A 274 -17.44 -0.44 7.56
N GLY A 275 -16.80 0.72 7.71
CA GLY A 275 -16.86 1.81 6.75
C GLY A 275 -16.26 1.42 5.39
N VAL A 276 -15.07 0.82 5.38
CA VAL A 276 -14.42 0.34 4.14
C VAL A 276 -15.29 -0.73 3.47
N GLN A 277 -15.80 -1.71 4.22
CA GLN A 277 -16.68 -2.75 3.69
C GLN A 277 -17.96 -2.17 3.07
N LYS A 278 -18.59 -1.22 3.76
CA LYS A 278 -19.78 -0.52 3.27
C LYS A 278 -19.51 0.17 1.95
N GLU A 279 -18.36 0.83 1.81
CA GLU A 279 -18.02 1.45 0.55
C GLU A 279 -17.77 0.38 -0.53
N MET A 280 -17.01 -0.69 -0.27
CA MET A 280 -16.79 -1.79 -1.23
C MET A 280 -18.12 -2.34 -1.79
N ASN A 281 -19.15 -2.48 -0.97
CA ASN A 281 -20.47 -2.99 -1.37
C ASN A 281 -21.31 -2.01 -2.24
N ARG A 282 -20.88 -0.76 -2.46
CA ARG A 282 -21.63 0.25 -3.24
C ARG A 282 -21.36 0.23 -4.74
N THR A 283 -20.37 -0.53 -5.20
CA THR A 283 -20.02 -0.69 -6.62
C THR A 283 -20.47 -2.04 -7.12
#